data_AF-A0A7X8WGK0-F1
#
_entry.id   AF-A0A7X8WGK0-F1
#
_cell.length_a   1.000
_cell.length_b   1.000
_cell.length_c   1.000
_cell.angle_alpha   90.00
_cell.angle_beta   90.00
_cell.angle_gamma   90.00
#
_symmetry.space_group_name_H-M   'P 1'
#
loop_
_entity.id
_entity.type
_entity.pdbx_description
1 polymer ?
#
loop_
_entity_poly.entity_id
_entity_poly.type
_entity_poly.pdbx_seq_one_letter_code
_entity_poly.pdbx_strand_id
1 'polypeptide(L)'
;MTQAHQLFRRNFLEYASYVIKERAIPDLVDGFKPVQRRIIHTLFEMDDGKFHKVANTVGWAMRFHPHGDASIYEALVNLANNDLFIDRQGNFGNILTGDSAAAPRYIECRLLPFAKEVLYNPELTEWVESYDGRNKEPVTFPAKIPVVLIQGVMGIAVGMSTLILPHNRFEVLDAMAACLRGESFELYPDFPQGGIVDVEDYDDGKGTVLVRARLDTKDPKRIVVEELPWGTTSESLINSIEDAAKKGRLKISSINDFTAESVNIEINLARNTYSKDIVDALYAYTDCEKRITTN
;
A
#
# COMPACT_ATOMS: atom_id res chain seq x y z
N MET A 1 9.14 25.44 -36.60
CA MET A 1 8.91 25.58 -35.15
C MET A 1 7.46 25.31 -34.74
N THR A 2 6.46 25.86 -35.43
CA THR A 2 5.01 25.66 -35.16
C THR A 2 4.55 24.20 -35.21
N GLN A 3 5.04 23.41 -36.16
CA GLN A 3 4.67 21.99 -36.31
C GLN A 3 5.22 21.11 -35.17
N ALA A 4 6.44 21.38 -34.70
CA ALA A 4 7.04 20.65 -33.58
C ALA A 4 6.29 20.90 -32.28
N HIS A 5 5.88 22.16 -32.03
CA HIS A 5 5.07 22.50 -30.85
C HIS A 5 3.69 21.83 -30.88
N GLN A 6 3.01 21.80 -32.03
CA GLN A 6 1.73 21.11 -32.17
C GLN A 6 1.87 19.59 -31.96
N LEU A 7 2.92 18.98 -32.52
CA LEU A 7 3.20 17.56 -32.35
C LEU A 7 3.49 17.22 -30.88
N PHE A 8 4.33 18.02 -30.22
CA PHE A 8 4.66 17.84 -28.81
C PHE A 8 3.40 17.97 -27.94
N ARG A 9 2.60 19.03 -28.14
CA ARG A 9 1.37 19.24 -27.39
C ARG A 9 0.40 18.06 -27.54
N ARG A 10 0.18 17.57 -28.76
CA ARG A 10 -0.72 16.44 -29.00
C ARG A 10 -0.22 15.17 -28.33
N ASN A 11 1.02 14.78 -28.60
CA ASN A 11 1.59 13.55 -28.07
C ASN A 11 1.68 13.58 -26.54
N PHE A 12 2.01 14.74 -25.96
CA PHE A 12 2.04 14.91 -24.51
C PHE A 12 0.64 14.81 -23.90
N LEU A 13 -0.39 15.38 -24.53
CA LEU A 13 -1.78 15.26 -24.05
C LEU A 13 -2.29 13.82 -24.12
N GLU A 14 -1.99 13.09 -25.19
CA GLU A 14 -2.35 11.67 -25.32
C GLU A 14 -1.66 10.82 -24.25
N TYR A 15 -0.36 11.01 -24.05
CA TYR A 15 0.40 10.34 -23.00
C TYR A 15 -0.12 10.69 -21.60
N ALA A 16 -0.36 11.98 -21.31
CA ALA A 16 -0.85 12.43 -20.01
C ALA A 16 -2.25 11.84 -19.72
N SER A 17 -3.15 11.87 -20.69
CA SER A 17 -4.48 11.26 -20.57
C SER A 17 -4.39 9.77 -20.30
N TYR A 18 -3.51 9.05 -21.01
CA TYR A 18 -3.28 7.63 -20.79
C TYR A 18 -2.75 7.34 -19.40
N VAL A 19 -1.71 8.05 -18.94
CA VAL A 19 -1.13 7.83 -17.60
C VAL A 19 -2.14 8.11 -16.49
N ILE A 20 -2.97 9.16 -16.63
CA ILE A 20 -3.99 9.50 -15.64
C ILE A 20 -5.08 8.43 -15.59
N LYS A 21 -5.69 8.09 -16.73
CA LYS A 21 -6.86 7.20 -16.78
C LYS A 21 -6.53 5.71 -16.70
N GLU A 22 -5.43 5.30 -17.33
CA GLU A 22 -5.13 3.88 -17.59
C GLU A 22 -3.98 3.34 -16.73
N ARG A 23 -3.46 4.13 -15.76
CA ARG A 23 -2.31 3.68 -14.96
C ARG A 23 -2.30 4.16 -13.52
N ALA A 24 -2.32 5.46 -13.29
CA ALA A 24 -1.86 6.02 -12.02
C ALA A 24 -2.95 6.14 -10.95
N ILE A 25 -4.17 6.48 -11.35
CA ILE A 25 -5.29 6.78 -10.45
C ILE A 25 -6.24 5.57 -10.41
N PRO A 26 -6.71 5.13 -9.23
CA PRO A 26 -7.69 4.06 -9.16
C PRO A 26 -9.07 4.56 -9.58
N ASP A 27 -9.96 3.62 -9.91
CA ASP A 27 -11.38 3.94 -10.04
C ASP A 27 -12.05 3.96 -8.67
N LEU A 28 -12.97 4.89 -8.42
CA LEU A 28 -13.69 4.98 -7.14
C LEU A 28 -14.69 3.84 -6.93
N VAL A 29 -15.19 3.24 -8.02
CA VAL A 29 -16.23 2.20 -7.97
C VAL A 29 -15.67 0.90 -7.38
N ASP A 30 -14.46 0.51 -7.77
CA ASP A 30 -13.83 -0.73 -7.29
C ASP A 30 -12.52 -0.55 -6.53
N GLY A 31 -12.02 0.68 -6.45
CA GLY A 31 -10.78 1.03 -5.75
C GLY A 31 -9.51 0.54 -6.45
N PHE A 32 -9.59 -0.01 -7.66
CA PHE A 32 -8.42 -0.59 -8.33
C PHE A 32 -7.82 0.32 -9.39
N LYS A 33 -6.50 0.25 -9.51
CA LYS A 33 -5.80 0.64 -10.74
C LYS A 33 -6.00 -0.44 -11.82
N PRO A 34 -5.83 -0.11 -13.11
CA PRO A 34 -6.05 -1.07 -14.19
C PRO A 34 -5.24 -2.37 -14.08
N VAL A 35 -3.99 -2.32 -13.62
CA VAL A 35 -3.19 -3.54 -13.41
C VAL A 35 -3.78 -4.44 -12.31
N GLN A 36 -4.25 -3.87 -11.20
CA GLN A 36 -4.86 -4.63 -10.10
C GLN A 36 -6.18 -5.25 -10.54
N ARG A 37 -7.03 -4.48 -11.24
CA ARG A 37 -8.29 -4.96 -11.79
C ARG A 37 -8.08 -6.14 -12.75
N ARG A 38 -7.10 -6.03 -13.64
CA ARG A 38 -6.76 -7.09 -14.60
C ARG A 38 -6.20 -8.33 -13.91
N ILE A 39 -5.44 -8.19 -12.81
CA ILE A 39 -4.99 -9.33 -11.98
C ILE A 39 -6.19 -10.04 -11.35
N ILE A 40 -7.12 -9.30 -10.75
CA ILE A 40 -8.34 -9.88 -10.16
C ILE A 40 -9.20 -10.54 -11.23
N HIS A 41 -9.40 -9.90 -12.38
CA HIS A 41 -10.13 -10.50 -13.51
C HIS A 41 -9.47 -11.80 -13.98
N THR A 42 -8.14 -11.80 -14.11
CA THR A 42 -7.38 -12.99 -14.47
C THR A 42 -7.61 -14.11 -13.49
N LEU A 43 -7.57 -13.82 -12.18
CA LEU A 43 -7.84 -14.83 -11.17
C LEU A 43 -9.28 -15.33 -11.20
N PHE A 44 -10.27 -14.49 -11.55
CA PHE A 44 -11.66 -14.95 -11.75
C PHE A 44 -11.77 -15.92 -12.92
N GLU A 45 -11.07 -15.67 -14.03
CA GLU A 45 -11.03 -16.57 -15.18
C GLU A 45 -10.33 -17.90 -14.86
N MET A 46 -9.35 -17.88 -13.95
CA MET A 46 -8.56 -19.07 -13.57
C MET A 46 -9.26 -19.93 -12.53
N ASP A 47 -10.20 -19.35 -11.80
CA ASP A 47 -10.59 -19.88 -10.50
C ASP A 47 -11.20 -21.28 -10.59
N ASP A 48 -10.47 -22.23 -10.05
CA ASP A 48 -10.89 -23.62 -9.82
C ASP A 48 -10.84 -23.99 -8.32
N GLY A 49 -10.68 -22.99 -7.44
CA GLY A 49 -10.53 -23.12 -5.99
C GLY A 49 -9.15 -23.57 -5.53
N LYS A 50 -8.20 -23.84 -6.43
CA LYS A 50 -6.84 -24.27 -6.10
C LYS A 50 -5.86 -23.11 -6.23
N PHE A 51 -4.69 -23.30 -5.66
CA PHE A 51 -3.57 -22.39 -5.81
C PHE A 51 -2.98 -22.46 -7.22
N HIS A 52 -2.71 -21.30 -7.81
CA HIS A 52 -2.01 -21.17 -9.08
C HIS A 52 -0.64 -20.56 -8.85
N LYS A 53 0.37 -21.03 -9.59
CA LYS A 53 1.69 -20.39 -9.62
C LYS A 53 1.54 -18.93 -10.03
N VAL A 54 2.16 -18.02 -9.28
CA VAL A 54 2.12 -16.58 -9.61
C VAL A 54 2.68 -16.33 -11.02
N ALA A 55 3.68 -17.10 -11.45
CA ALA A 55 4.19 -17.03 -12.82
C ALA A 55 3.10 -17.31 -13.89
N ASN A 56 2.19 -18.24 -13.63
CA ASN A 56 1.07 -18.52 -14.54
C ASN A 56 0.08 -17.37 -14.53
N THR A 57 -0.31 -16.89 -13.35
CA THR A 57 -1.24 -15.76 -13.19
C THR A 57 -0.71 -14.51 -13.88
N VAL A 58 0.58 -14.17 -13.70
CA VAL A 58 1.24 -13.04 -14.38
C VAL A 58 1.21 -13.21 -15.89
N GLY A 59 1.61 -14.39 -16.40
CA GLY A 59 1.59 -14.67 -17.83
C GLY A 59 0.19 -14.59 -18.44
N TRP A 60 -0.84 -14.98 -17.70
CA TRP A 60 -2.22 -14.90 -18.17
C TRP A 60 -2.77 -13.47 -18.12
N ALA A 61 -2.42 -12.69 -17.10
CA ALA A 61 -2.78 -11.28 -16.99
C ALA A 61 -2.21 -10.42 -18.14
N MET A 62 -1.12 -10.87 -18.79
CA MET A 62 -0.59 -10.21 -19.98
C MET A 62 -1.56 -10.23 -21.18
N ARG A 63 -2.58 -11.10 -21.20
CA ARG A 63 -3.68 -11.05 -22.20
C ARG A 63 -4.52 -9.78 -22.09
N PHE A 64 -4.48 -9.13 -20.92
CA PHE A 64 -5.24 -7.92 -20.61
C PHE A 64 -4.32 -6.72 -20.40
N HIS A 65 -3.12 -6.93 -19.85
CA HIS A 65 -2.17 -5.88 -19.49
C HIS A 65 -0.91 -5.93 -20.37
N PRO A 66 -0.82 -5.12 -21.44
CA PRO A 66 0.28 -5.16 -22.42
C PRO A 66 1.56 -4.45 -21.91
N HIS A 67 1.99 -4.76 -20.70
CA HIS A 67 3.20 -4.22 -20.06
C HIS A 67 4.06 -5.34 -19.49
N GLY A 68 5.23 -4.99 -18.96
CA GLY A 68 6.20 -5.96 -18.44
C GLY A 68 5.63 -6.82 -17.30
N ASP A 69 5.97 -8.10 -17.32
CA ASP A 69 5.65 -9.11 -16.31
C ASP A 69 6.07 -8.67 -14.90
N ALA A 70 7.21 -8.00 -14.77
CA ALA A 70 7.69 -7.45 -13.50
C ALA A 70 6.66 -6.51 -12.85
N SER A 71 6.02 -5.62 -13.62
CA SER A 71 5.05 -4.66 -13.09
C SER A 71 3.74 -5.33 -12.64
N ILE A 72 3.33 -6.40 -13.33
CA ILE A 72 2.16 -7.21 -12.96
C ILE A 72 2.47 -8.02 -11.71
N TYR A 73 3.65 -8.62 -11.64
CA TYR A 73 4.13 -9.38 -10.48
C TYR A 73 4.16 -8.52 -9.22
N GLU A 74 4.78 -7.34 -9.28
CA GLU A 74 4.82 -6.40 -8.14
C GLU A 74 3.42 -5.97 -7.71
N ALA A 75 2.53 -5.65 -8.67
CA ALA A 75 1.15 -5.31 -8.37
C ALA A 75 0.39 -6.47 -7.71
N LEU A 76 0.61 -7.72 -8.16
CA LEU A 76 -0.01 -8.91 -7.60
C LEU A 76 0.47 -9.15 -6.17
N VAL A 77 1.77 -9.10 -5.92
CA VAL A 77 2.35 -9.26 -4.58
C VAL A 77 1.78 -8.21 -3.61
N ASN A 78 1.74 -6.95 -4.02
CA ASN A 78 1.16 -5.88 -3.20
C ASN A 78 -0.33 -6.09 -2.93
N LEU A 79 -1.10 -6.50 -3.94
CA LEU A 79 -2.52 -6.77 -3.79
C LEU A 79 -2.78 -8.00 -2.89
N ALA A 80 -1.93 -9.02 -2.96
CA ALA A 80 -2.00 -10.19 -2.10
C ALA A 80 -1.67 -9.86 -0.64
N ASN A 81 -0.67 -9.01 -0.38
CA ASN A 81 -0.28 -8.58 0.96
C ASN A 81 -1.33 -7.70 1.67
N ASN A 82 -2.41 -7.29 0.98
CA ASN A 82 -3.56 -6.65 1.63
C ASN A 82 -4.50 -7.67 2.33
N ASP A 83 -4.31 -8.98 2.09
CA ASP A 83 -5.06 -10.08 2.71
C ASP A 83 -6.60 -9.87 2.68
N LEU A 84 -7.10 -9.31 1.57
CA LEU A 84 -8.52 -9.00 1.37
C LEU A 84 -9.18 -9.89 0.32
N PHE A 85 -8.56 -10.04 -0.86
CA PHE A 85 -9.15 -10.76 -1.99
C PHE A 85 -8.34 -11.96 -2.47
N ILE A 86 -7.05 -12.02 -2.16
CA ILE A 86 -6.13 -13.02 -2.67
C ILE A 86 -5.56 -13.79 -1.48
N ASP A 87 -5.67 -15.11 -1.53
CA ASP A 87 -5.00 -16.04 -0.64
C ASP A 87 -3.61 -16.36 -1.21
N ARG A 88 -2.61 -16.49 -0.35
CA ARG A 88 -1.19 -16.55 -0.74
C ARG A 88 -0.47 -17.70 -0.08
N GLN A 89 0.40 -18.38 -0.84
CA GLN A 89 1.24 -19.47 -0.37
C GLN A 89 2.71 -19.24 -0.80
N GLY A 90 3.61 -19.29 0.18
CA GLY A 90 5.04 -19.01 0.01
C GLY A 90 5.43 -17.62 0.51
N ASN A 91 6.65 -17.18 0.19
CA ASN A 91 7.20 -15.91 0.67
C ASN A 91 6.81 -14.73 -0.25
N PHE A 92 5.81 -13.95 0.15
CA PHE A 92 5.36 -12.73 -0.53
C PHE A 92 6.05 -11.45 -0.05
N GLY A 93 7.23 -11.59 0.56
CA GLY A 93 8.00 -10.50 1.14
C GLY A 93 7.51 -10.13 2.53
N ASN A 94 8.16 -9.14 3.13
CA ASN A 94 7.82 -8.68 4.47
C ASN A 94 7.79 -7.15 4.48
N ILE A 95 6.60 -6.60 4.77
CA ILE A 95 6.36 -5.15 4.81
C ILE A 95 7.09 -4.46 5.96
N LEU A 96 7.48 -5.21 7.00
CA LEU A 96 8.19 -4.69 8.16
C LEU A 96 9.70 -4.62 7.91
N THR A 97 10.30 -5.65 7.33
CA THR A 97 11.75 -5.67 7.05
C THR A 97 12.11 -4.97 5.73
N GLY A 98 11.19 -4.98 4.76
CA GLY A 98 11.46 -4.55 3.38
C GLY A 98 11.91 -5.69 2.47
N ASP A 99 11.92 -6.93 2.96
CA ASP A 99 12.32 -8.09 2.17
C ASP A 99 11.39 -8.28 0.97
N SER A 100 12.01 -8.44 -0.20
CA SER A 100 11.30 -8.68 -1.44
C SER A 100 10.65 -10.07 -1.48
N ALA A 101 9.53 -10.19 -2.18
CA ALA A 101 8.89 -11.46 -2.44
C ALA A 101 9.77 -12.42 -3.25
N ALA A 102 9.63 -13.71 -2.99
CA ALA A 102 10.33 -14.75 -3.73
C ALA A 102 9.85 -14.82 -5.19
N ALA A 103 10.75 -15.19 -6.10
CA ALA A 103 10.45 -15.23 -7.53
C ALA A 103 9.13 -15.96 -7.86
N PRO A 104 8.36 -15.51 -8.87
CA PRO A 104 6.97 -15.93 -9.13
C PRO A 104 6.78 -17.44 -9.40
N ARG A 105 7.87 -18.16 -9.68
CA ARG A 105 7.89 -19.63 -9.82
C ARG A 105 7.79 -20.39 -8.50
N TYR A 106 8.13 -19.76 -7.37
CA TYR A 106 8.15 -20.38 -6.05
C TYR A 106 6.91 -20.10 -5.21
N ILE A 107 6.14 -19.08 -5.56
CA ILE A 107 4.97 -18.64 -4.81
C ILE A 107 3.68 -18.89 -5.59
N GLU A 108 2.58 -19.02 -4.86
CA GLU A 108 1.26 -19.34 -5.40
C GLU A 108 0.19 -18.43 -4.81
N CYS A 109 -0.87 -18.21 -5.58
CA CYS A 109 -2.03 -17.43 -5.16
C CYS A 109 -3.34 -18.01 -5.68
N ARG A 110 -4.45 -17.67 -5.02
CA ARG A 110 -5.82 -17.91 -5.50
C ARG A 110 -6.77 -16.84 -4.98
N LEU A 111 -7.99 -16.77 -5.51
CA LEU A 111 -8.99 -15.88 -4.92
C LEU A 111 -9.53 -16.45 -3.61
N LEU A 112 -9.74 -15.55 -2.65
CA LEU A 112 -10.58 -15.83 -1.50
C LEU A 112 -12.05 -15.88 -1.96
N PRO A 113 -12.91 -16.73 -1.37
CA PRO A 113 -14.34 -16.74 -1.65
C PRO A 113 -14.99 -15.35 -1.51
N PHE A 114 -14.50 -14.56 -0.54
CA PHE A 114 -14.92 -13.17 -0.32
C PHE A 114 -14.78 -12.27 -1.56
N ALA A 115 -13.76 -12.48 -2.39
CA ALA A 115 -13.59 -11.69 -3.62
C ALA A 115 -14.75 -11.88 -4.60
N LYS A 116 -15.26 -13.11 -4.74
CA LYS A 116 -16.45 -13.38 -5.56
C LYS A 116 -17.68 -12.70 -5.01
N GLU A 117 -17.86 -12.77 -3.69
CA GLU A 117 -19.01 -12.16 -3.04
C GLU A 117 -19.03 -10.64 -3.21
N VAL A 118 -17.85 -9.99 -3.13
CA VAL A 118 -17.74 -8.53 -3.18
C VAL A 118 -17.68 -7.96 -4.58
N LEU A 119 -16.95 -8.60 -5.51
CA LEU A 119 -16.58 -7.98 -6.79
C LEU A 119 -17.27 -8.62 -8.00
N TYR A 120 -17.66 -9.90 -7.92
CA TYR A 120 -18.10 -10.64 -9.10
C TYR A 120 -19.61 -10.52 -9.33
N ASN A 121 -19.99 -9.77 -10.36
CA ASN A 121 -21.36 -9.75 -10.87
C ASN A 121 -21.38 -9.48 -12.39
N PRO A 122 -21.33 -10.52 -13.24
CA PRO A 122 -21.19 -10.36 -14.68
C PRO A 122 -22.38 -9.69 -15.35
N GLU A 123 -23.57 -9.71 -14.73
CA GLU A 123 -24.78 -9.06 -15.25
C GLU A 123 -24.73 -7.54 -15.09
N LEU A 124 -24.03 -7.04 -14.07
CA LEU A 124 -23.85 -5.61 -13.80
C LEU A 124 -22.50 -5.07 -14.30
N THR A 125 -21.53 -5.95 -14.55
CA THR A 125 -20.22 -5.56 -15.06
C THR A 125 -20.32 -5.06 -16.50
N GLU A 126 -19.83 -3.84 -16.74
CA GLU A 126 -19.56 -3.36 -18.09
C GLU A 126 -18.26 -3.96 -18.61
N TRP A 127 -18.31 -4.51 -19.83
CA TRP A 127 -17.21 -5.21 -20.46
C TRP A 127 -16.71 -4.46 -21.69
N VAL A 128 -15.40 -4.38 -21.84
CA VAL A 128 -14.72 -3.88 -23.04
C VAL A 128 -13.82 -4.95 -23.63
N GLU A 129 -13.48 -4.82 -24.91
CA GLU A 129 -12.50 -5.71 -25.54
C GLU A 129 -11.10 -5.46 -24.96
N SER A 130 -10.30 -6.53 -24.83
CA SER A 130 -8.88 -6.43 -24.51
C SER A 130 -8.12 -5.65 -25.58
N TYR A 131 -6.91 -5.21 -25.26
CA TYR A 131 -6.08 -4.41 -26.17
C TYR A 131 -5.83 -5.07 -27.55
N ASP A 132 -5.94 -6.40 -27.65
CA ASP A 132 -5.77 -7.19 -28.87
C ASP A 132 -7.10 -7.69 -29.49
N GLY A 133 -8.25 -7.32 -28.89
CA GLY A 133 -9.58 -7.71 -29.35
C GLY A 133 -9.95 -9.18 -29.17
N ARG A 134 -9.13 -9.98 -28.46
CA ARG A 134 -9.34 -11.44 -28.33
C ARG A 134 -10.14 -11.84 -27.11
N ASN A 135 -10.18 -10.98 -26.10
CA ASN A 135 -10.83 -11.24 -24.81
C ASN A 135 -11.72 -10.06 -24.43
N LYS A 136 -12.48 -10.22 -23.35
CA LYS A 136 -13.20 -9.12 -22.70
C LYS A 136 -12.59 -8.89 -21.33
N GLU A 137 -12.53 -7.63 -20.90
CA GLU A 137 -12.13 -7.24 -19.56
C GLU A 137 -13.15 -6.27 -18.95
N PRO A 138 -13.30 -6.25 -17.62
CA PRO A 138 -14.22 -5.33 -16.95
C PRO A 138 -13.67 -3.91 -17.00
N VAL A 139 -14.55 -2.93 -17.26
CA VAL A 139 -14.22 -1.51 -17.06
C VAL A 139 -13.95 -1.25 -15.57
N THR A 140 -14.90 -1.68 -14.73
CA THR A 140 -14.81 -1.73 -13.27
C THR A 140 -15.53 -2.97 -12.75
N PHE A 141 -15.20 -3.40 -11.54
CA PHE A 141 -16.05 -4.35 -10.81
C PHE A 141 -17.15 -3.61 -10.04
N PRO A 142 -18.39 -4.13 -9.99
CA PRO A 142 -19.44 -3.57 -9.14
C PRO A 142 -19.19 -3.93 -7.66
N ALA A 143 -18.16 -3.33 -7.06
CA ALA A 143 -17.74 -3.65 -5.71
C ALA A 143 -18.82 -3.30 -4.68
N LYS A 144 -19.10 -4.24 -3.77
CA LYS A 144 -20.13 -4.07 -2.72
C LYS A 144 -19.64 -3.34 -1.47
N ILE A 145 -18.34 -3.05 -1.38
CA ILE A 145 -17.72 -2.37 -0.24
C ILE A 145 -16.74 -1.30 -0.73
N PRO A 146 -16.41 -0.28 0.09
CA PRO A 146 -15.49 0.80 -0.29
C PRO A 146 -14.01 0.34 -0.29
N VAL A 147 -13.61 -0.42 -1.31
CA VAL A 147 -12.25 -1.00 -1.41
C VAL A 147 -11.15 0.05 -1.33
N VAL A 148 -11.35 1.21 -1.97
CA VAL A 148 -10.37 2.30 -2.01
C VAL A 148 -10.02 2.84 -0.61
N LEU A 149 -11.00 2.88 0.30
CA LEU A 149 -10.79 3.35 1.68
C LEU A 149 -10.12 2.26 2.53
N ILE A 150 -10.53 1.00 2.33
CA ILE A 150 -9.99 -0.14 3.08
C ILE A 150 -8.51 -0.33 2.78
N GLN A 151 -8.13 -0.33 1.50
CA GLN A 151 -6.75 -0.58 1.08
C GLN A 151 -5.87 0.68 1.08
N GLY A 152 -6.51 1.86 0.97
CA GLY A 152 -5.80 3.07 0.57
C GLY A 152 -5.28 2.98 -0.87
N VAL A 153 -4.76 4.10 -1.35
CA VAL A 153 -4.09 4.15 -2.65
C VAL A 153 -3.04 5.25 -2.68
N MET A 154 -1.96 5.00 -3.42
CA MET A 154 -1.01 6.04 -3.79
C MET A 154 -0.84 6.03 -5.31
N GLY A 155 -1.06 7.16 -5.95
CA GLY A 155 -0.96 7.31 -7.40
C GLY A 155 -0.21 8.58 -7.77
N ILE A 156 0.77 8.49 -8.67
CA ILE A 156 1.47 9.64 -9.22
C ILE A 156 1.22 9.63 -10.73
N ALA A 157 0.55 10.66 -11.22
CA ALA A 157 0.21 10.82 -12.62
C ALA A 157 0.91 12.06 -13.21
N VAL A 158 0.56 12.42 -14.45
CA VAL A 158 1.10 13.64 -15.06
C VAL A 158 0.39 14.86 -14.49
N GLY A 159 1.12 15.63 -13.68
CA GLY A 159 0.64 16.89 -13.11
C GLY A 159 -0.29 16.75 -11.90
N MET A 160 -0.48 15.54 -11.37
CA MET A 160 -1.28 15.28 -10.18
C MET A 160 -0.80 14.02 -9.44
N SER A 161 -1.18 13.92 -8.18
CA SER A 161 -1.04 12.72 -7.37
C SER A 161 -2.29 12.52 -6.52
N THR A 162 -2.46 11.31 -6.00
CA THR A 162 -3.46 10.97 -5.01
C THR A 162 -2.82 10.12 -3.92
N LEU A 163 -3.20 10.37 -2.68
CA LEU A 163 -2.83 9.57 -1.52
C LEU A 163 -4.04 9.45 -0.61
N ILE A 164 -4.68 8.29 -0.68
CA ILE A 164 -5.75 7.87 0.23
C ILE A 164 -5.13 6.90 1.22
N LEU A 165 -5.24 7.19 2.51
CA LEU A 165 -4.69 6.33 3.56
C LEU A 165 -5.62 5.12 3.79
N PRO A 166 -5.06 3.96 4.19
CA PRO A 166 -5.86 2.79 4.52
C PRO A 166 -6.67 3.03 5.80
N HIS A 167 -7.78 2.30 5.92
CA HIS A 167 -8.70 2.38 7.05
C HIS A 167 -9.11 0.98 7.51
N ASN A 168 -9.57 0.88 8.75
CA ASN A 168 -10.06 -0.37 9.26
C ASN A 168 -11.31 -0.81 8.51
N ARG A 169 -11.31 -2.05 8.00
CA ARG A 169 -12.42 -2.56 7.18
C ARG A 169 -13.76 -2.58 7.90
N PHE A 170 -13.78 -2.79 9.22
CA PHE A 170 -15.03 -2.83 9.99
C PHE A 170 -15.56 -1.42 10.23
N GLU A 171 -14.68 -0.47 10.58
CA GLU A 171 -15.05 0.94 10.73
C GLU A 171 -15.57 1.55 9.42
N VAL A 172 -14.98 1.19 8.28
CA VAL A 172 -15.48 1.60 6.96
C VAL A 172 -16.89 1.07 6.71
N LEU A 173 -17.19 -0.17 7.09
CA LEU A 173 -18.53 -0.74 6.91
C LEU A 173 -19.56 -0.12 7.86
N ASP A 174 -19.16 0.17 9.09
CA ASP A 174 -20.00 0.87 10.07
C ASP A 174 -20.29 2.31 9.60
N ALA A 175 -19.28 3.01 9.09
CA ALA A 175 -19.42 4.34 8.47
C ALA A 175 -20.34 4.31 7.24
N MET A 176 -20.19 3.29 6.38
CA MET A 176 -21.08 3.10 5.23
C MET A 176 -22.54 2.89 5.68
N ALA A 177 -22.77 2.08 6.72
CA ALA A 177 -24.10 1.84 7.26
C ALA A 177 -24.69 3.10 7.91
N ALA A 178 -23.89 3.87 8.65
CA ALA A 178 -24.29 5.17 9.22
C ALA A 178 -24.66 6.17 8.12
N CYS A 179 -23.84 6.28 7.08
CA CYS A 179 -24.08 7.13 5.91
C CYS A 179 -25.43 6.80 5.24
N LEU A 180 -25.73 5.52 5.03
CA LEU A 180 -27.01 5.07 4.47
C LEU A 180 -28.23 5.39 5.35
N ARG A 181 -28.03 5.54 6.67
CA ARG A 181 -29.07 5.98 7.62
C ARG A 181 -29.14 7.50 7.76
N GLY A 182 -28.24 8.26 7.13
CA GLY A 182 -28.12 9.71 7.30
C GLY A 182 -27.51 10.12 8.63
N GLU A 183 -26.76 9.23 9.28
CA GLU A 183 -26.04 9.49 10.53
C GLU A 183 -24.64 10.03 10.23
N SER A 184 -24.13 10.91 11.11
CA SER A 184 -22.74 11.36 11.06
C SER A 184 -21.80 10.23 11.50
N PHE A 185 -20.63 10.16 10.88
CA PHE A 185 -19.56 9.24 11.24
C PHE A 185 -18.22 9.96 11.18
N GLU A 186 -17.23 9.42 11.88
CA GLU A 186 -15.83 9.81 11.79
C GLU A 186 -15.03 8.57 11.41
N LEU A 187 -14.03 8.74 10.56
CA LEU A 187 -13.20 7.65 10.07
C LEU A 187 -11.75 8.13 10.06
N TYR A 188 -10.86 7.35 10.67
CA TYR A 188 -9.45 7.70 10.80
C TYR A 188 -8.55 6.61 10.22
N PRO A 189 -7.38 6.97 9.67
CA PRO A 189 -6.48 6.00 9.06
C PRO A 189 -6.06 4.89 10.03
N ASP A 190 -6.02 3.66 9.53
CA ASP A 190 -5.54 2.48 10.25
C ASP A 190 -4.51 1.76 9.39
N PHE A 191 -3.33 1.55 9.95
CA PHE A 191 -2.13 1.15 9.21
C PHE A 191 -1.74 -0.30 9.51
N PRO A 192 -1.41 -1.12 8.50
CA PRO A 192 -1.05 -2.52 8.72
C PRO A 192 0.26 -2.69 9.52
N GLN A 193 1.15 -1.69 9.54
CA GLN A 193 2.36 -1.68 10.38
C GLN A 193 2.10 -1.30 11.85
N GLY A 194 0.87 -0.90 12.19
CA GLY A 194 0.53 -0.31 13.49
C GLY A 194 1.11 1.10 13.64
N GLY A 195 1.71 1.36 14.80
CA GLY A 195 2.30 2.64 15.16
C GLY A 195 1.30 3.53 15.89
N ILE A 196 1.64 4.81 15.94
CA ILE A 196 0.80 5.85 16.52
C ILE A 196 0.54 6.87 15.42
N VAL A 197 -0.73 7.23 15.23
CA VAL A 197 -1.15 8.28 14.29
C VAL A 197 -1.69 9.47 15.05
N ASP A 198 -1.26 10.66 14.64
CA ASP A 198 -1.84 11.94 15.01
C ASP A 198 -2.66 12.46 13.83
N VAL A 199 -3.95 12.66 14.07
CA VAL A 199 -4.97 13.03 13.08
C VAL A 199 -5.51 14.44 13.30
N GLU A 200 -4.87 15.27 14.15
CA GLU A 200 -5.35 16.63 14.46
C GLU A 200 -5.51 17.50 13.19
N ASP A 201 -4.58 17.36 12.23
CA ASP A 201 -4.58 18.07 10.95
C ASP A 201 -5.23 17.25 9.79
N TYR A 202 -5.97 16.17 10.10
CA TYR A 202 -6.62 15.31 9.12
C TYR A 202 -8.10 15.70 8.92
N ASP A 203 -8.38 16.37 7.81
CA ASP A 203 -9.69 16.89 7.44
C ASP A 203 -10.34 15.96 6.40
N ASP A 204 -10.89 14.83 6.87
CA ASP A 204 -11.69 13.86 6.10
C ASP A 204 -11.06 13.49 4.73
N GLY A 205 -9.81 13.03 4.77
CA GLY A 205 -9.05 12.67 3.58
C GLY A 205 -8.08 13.74 3.07
N LYS A 206 -8.18 14.99 3.55
CA LYS A 206 -7.25 16.07 3.22
C LYS A 206 -6.39 16.46 4.42
N GLY A 207 -5.31 17.18 4.13
CA GLY A 207 -4.44 17.72 5.17
C GLY A 207 -3.27 16.80 5.45
N THR A 208 -2.94 16.60 6.71
CA THR A 208 -1.70 15.93 7.09
C THR A 208 -1.88 15.10 8.34
N VAL A 209 -1.24 13.93 8.36
CA VAL A 209 -1.12 13.08 9.54
C VAL A 209 0.35 12.98 9.95
N LEU A 210 0.60 12.87 11.25
CA LEU A 210 1.91 12.46 11.76
C LEU A 210 1.83 10.98 12.14
N VAL A 211 2.74 10.18 11.61
CA VAL A 211 2.88 8.77 11.99
C VAL A 211 4.15 8.59 12.80
N ARG A 212 4.06 7.82 13.88
CA ARG A 212 5.14 7.59 14.84
C ARG A 212 5.34 6.10 15.11
N ALA A 213 6.58 5.76 15.38
CA ALA A 213 6.96 4.47 15.96
C ALA A 213 6.36 4.32 17.36
N ARG A 214 5.95 3.10 17.74
CA ARG A 214 5.67 2.78 19.15
C ARG A 214 6.95 2.37 19.84
N LEU A 215 7.32 3.09 20.90
CA LEU A 215 8.56 2.86 21.65
C LEU A 215 8.26 2.33 23.06
N ASP A 216 8.85 1.20 23.44
CA ASP A 216 8.94 0.76 24.83
C ASP A 216 10.21 1.35 25.47
N THR A 217 10.00 2.16 26.51
CA THR A 217 11.05 2.86 27.26
C THR A 217 11.11 2.42 28.73
N LYS A 218 10.54 1.27 29.09
CA LYS A 218 10.57 0.74 30.47
C LYS A 218 11.99 0.56 30.99
N ASP A 219 12.94 0.19 30.12
CA ASP A 219 14.36 0.14 30.45
C ASP A 219 15.01 1.53 30.28
N PRO A 220 15.62 2.11 31.32
CA PRO A 220 16.29 3.41 31.21
C PRO A 220 17.48 3.46 30.24
N LYS A 221 18.06 2.31 29.88
CA LYS A 221 19.26 2.20 29.04
C LYS A 221 19.02 1.55 27.67
N ARG A 222 17.79 1.12 27.40
CA ARG A 222 17.41 0.47 26.15
C ARG A 222 16.03 0.93 25.72
N ILE A 223 15.88 1.28 24.46
CA ILE A 223 14.59 1.59 23.84
C ILE A 223 14.28 0.46 22.86
N VAL A 224 13.06 -0.07 22.91
CA VAL A 224 12.60 -1.08 21.95
C VAL A 224 11.56 -0.44 21.04
N VAL A 225 11.75 -0.55 19.72
CA VAL A 225 10.70 -0.20 18.76
C VAL A 225 9.78 -1.41 18.61
N GLU A 226 8.52 -1.27 19.00
CA GLU A 226 7.50 -2.34 18.98
C GLU A 226 6.61 -2.27 17.73
N GLU A 227 6.45 -1.08 17.14
CA GLU A 227 5.67 -0.87 15.91
C GLU A 227 6.33 0.23 15.06
N LEU A 228 6.26 0.09 13.75
CA LEU A 228 6.88 1.01 12.80
C LEU A 228 5.89 2.12 12.39
N PRO A 229 6.36 3.36 12.17
CA PRO A 229 5.55 4.37 11.51
C PRO A 229 5.27 3.96 10.05
N TRP A 230 4.07 4.25 9.55
CA TRP A 230 3.67 3.86 8.21
C TRP A 230 4.61 4.39 7.12
N GLY A 231 4.89 3.55 6.12
CA GLY A 231 5.82 3.89 5.04
C GLY A 231 7.29 3.86 5.46
N THR A 232 7.64 3.07 6.48
CA THR A 232 9.02 2.72 6.86
C THR A 232 9.18 1.22 7.00
N THR A 233 10.42 0.75 6.89
CA THR A 233 10.84 -0.62 7.22
C THR A 233 11.83 -0.59 8.38
N SER A 234 12.11 -1.74 9.01
CA SER A 234 13.14 -1.86 10.04
C SER A 234 14.48 -1.41 9.50
N GLU A 235 14.84 -1.83 8.29
CA GLU A 235 16.07 -1.40 7.61
C GLU A 235 16.12 0.13 7.41
N SER A 236 15.06 0.74 6.87
CA SER A 236 15.06 2.19 6.63
C SER A 236 15.10 2.98 7.93
N LEU A 237 14.37 2.53 8.94
CA LEU A 237 14.34 3.17 10.25
C LEU A 237 15.71 3.09 10.93
N ILE A 238 16.35 1.93 10.94
CA ILE A 238 17.69 1.72 11.51
C ILE A 238 18.70 2.63 10.82
N ASN A 239 18.69 2.67 9.48
CA ASN A 239 19.57 3.56 8.70
C ASN A 239 19.38 5.03 9.09
N SER A 240 18.13 5.48 9.28
CA SER A 240 17.83 6.85 9.72
C SER A 240 18.39 7.16 11.11
N ILE A 241 18.33 6.19 12.04
CA ILE A 241 18.84 6.32 13.41
C ILE A 241 20.37 6.36 13.39
N GLU A 242 21.02 5.48 12.63
CA GLU A 242 22.47 5.48 12.48
C GLU A 242 22.98 6.79 11.90
N ASP A 243 22.29 7.34 10.91
CA ASP A 243 22.69 8.61 10.29
C ASP A 243 22.51 9.79 11.24
N ALA A 244 21.47 9.80 12.07
CA ALA A 244 21.32 10.79 13.14
C ALA A 244 22.42 10.64 14.22
N ALA A 245 22.82 9.41 14.55
CA ALA A 245 23.93 9.16 15.46
C ALA A 245 25.28 9.63 14.89
N LYS A 246 25.57 9.35 13.61
CA LYS A 246 26.78 9.84 12.90
C LYS A 246 26.85 11.36 12.89
N LYS A 247 25.71 12.04 12.78
CA LYS A 247 25.59 13.52 12.85
C LYS A 247 25.69 14.07 14.28
N GLY A 248 25.90 13.22 15.29
CA GLY A 248 25.98 13.62 16.70
C GLY A 248 24.66 14.05 17.31
N ARG A 249 23.52 13.79 16.65
CA ARG A 249 22.17 14.11 17.14
C ARG A 249 21.69 13.11 18.18
N LEU A 250 22.17 11.87 18.11
CA LEU A 250 21.82 10.78 19.00
C LEU A 250 23.09 10.15 19.62
N LYS A 251 22.98 9.72 20.88
CA LYS A 251 24.05 9.03 21.60
C LYS A 251 23.65 7.58 21.88
N ILE A 252 23.86 6.73 20.88
CA ILE A 252 23.57 5.30 20.95
C ILE A 252 24.87 4.49 21.05
N SER A 253 24.78 3.30 21.63
CA SER A 253 25.86 2.32 21.74
C SER A 253 25.80 1.29 20.63
N SER A 254 24.62 0.71 20.39
CA SER A 254 24.38 -0.29 19.34
C SER A 254 22.90 -0.40 19.02
N ILE A 255 22.60 -0.96 17.86
CA ILE A 255 21.25 -1.31 17.43
C ILE A 255 21.25 -2.80 17.09
N ASN A 256 20.26 -3.54 17.57
CA ASN A 256 20.04 -4.93 17.20
C ASN A 256 18.64 -5.06 16.60
N ASP A 257 18.53 -5.66 15.41
CA ASP A 257 17.25 -5.95 14.76
C ASP A 257 16.87 -7.43 14.95
N PHE A 258 15.74 -7.66 15.59
CA PHE A 258 15.10 -8.96 15.77
C PHE A 258 13.72 -9.02 15.09
N THR A 259 13.45 -8.11 14.16
CA THR A 259 12.19 -8.02 13.44
C THR A 259 11.96 -9.27 12.59
N ALA A 260 10.77 -9.85 12.72
CA ALA A 260 10.32 -10.99 11.92
C ALA A 260 8.83 -10.81 11.58
N GLU A 261 7.95 -11.58 12.23
CA GLU A 261 6.49 -11.38 12.14
C GLU A 261 6.03 -10.14 12.90
N SER A 262 6.76 -9.77 13.95
CA SER A 262 6.57 -8.55 14.73
C SER A 262 7.84 -7.71 14.72
N VAL A 263 7.68 -6.39 14.87
CA VAL A 263 8.80 -5.44 14.96
C VAL A 263 9.50 -5.62 16.31
N ASN A 264 10.82 -5.70 16.29
CA ASN A 264 11.63 -5.67 17.49
C ASN A 264 13.01 -5.12 17.16
N ILE A 265 13.17 -3.81 17.33
CA ILE A 265 14.44 -3.12 17.13
C ILE A 265 14.92 -2.61 18.49
N GLU A 266 15.99 -3.19 19.00
CA GLU A 266 16.57 -2.79 20.28
C GLU A 266 17.67 -1.74 20.07
N ILE A 267 17.46 -0.56 20.64
CA ILE A 267 18.40 0.56 20.62
C ILE A 267 19.06 0.67 22.00
N ASN A 268 20.33 0.28 22.08
CA ASN A 268 21.11 0.41 23.30
C ASN A 268 21.73 1.79 23.38
N LEU A 269 21.58 2.46 24.53
CA LEU A 269 22.03 3.85 24.71
C LEU A 269 23.48 3.92 25.16
N ALA A 270 24.16 5.03 24.81
CA ALA A 270 25.53 5.26 25.26
C ALA A 270 25.62 5.48 26.79
N ARG A 271 26.82 5.36 27.34
CA ARG A 271 27.07 5.68 28.76
C ARG A 271 26.56 7.08 29.10
N ASN A 272 25.98 7.22 30.29
CA ASN A 272 25.38 8.47 30.79
C ASN A 272 24.23 9.06 29.94
N THR A 273 23.64 8.27 29.04
CA THR A 273 22.44 8.65 28.29
C THR A 273 21.26 7.78 28.72
N TYR A 274 20.07 8.34 28.89
CA TYR A 274 18.88 7.59 29.30
C TYR A 274 17.73 7.74 28.31
N SER A 275 16.79 6.80 28.32
CA SER A 275 15.68 6.74 27.36
C SER A 275 14.90 8.06 27.28
N LYS A 276 14.55 8.63 28.45
CA LYS A 276 13.86 9.92 28.56
C LYS A 276 14.58 11.09 27.88
N ASP A 277 15.89 11.04 27.75
CA ASP A 277 16.68 12.12 27.15
C ASP A 277 16.73 12.04 25.63
N ILE A 278 16.41 10.87 25.06
CA ILE A 278 16.64 10.53 23.64
C ILE A 278 15.34 10.36 22.85
N VAL A 279 14.22 10.03 23.50
CA VAL A 279 12.94 9.78 22.81
C VAL A 279 12.51 10.93 21.90
N ASP A 280 12.54 12.18 22.40
CA ASP A 280 12.17 13.35 21.60
C ASP A 280 13.16 13.55 20.43
N ALA A 281 14.44 13.25 20.65
CA ALA A 281 15.46 13.33 19.62
C ALA A 281 15.30 12.23 18.56
N LEU A 282 14.82 11.03 18.93
CA LEU A 282 14.46 9.98 17.98
C LEU A 282 13.35 10.48 17.06
N TYR A 283 12.23 10.94 17.61
CA TYR A 283 11.13 11.47 16.80
C TYR A 283 11.57 12.66 15.93
N ALA A 284 12.36 13.60 16.46
CA ALA A 284 12.71 14.81 15.72
C ALA A 284 13.76 14.62 14.61
N TYR A 285 14.63 13.61 14.71
CA TYR A 285 15.81 13.48 13.84
C TYR A 285 15.91 12.18 13.05
N THR A 286 14.95 11.27 13.21
CA THR A 286 14.93 9.98 12.51
C THR A 286 13.56 9.74 11.89
N ASP A 287 13.45 8.64 11.13
CA ASP A 287 12.16 8.20 10.59
C ASP A 287 11.22 7.60 11.66
N CYS A 288 11.56 7.71 12.96
CA CYS A 288 10.65 7.36 14.06
C CYS A 288 9.39 8.24 14.06
N GLU A 289 9.42 9.42 13.44
CA GLU A 289 8.25 10.22 13.14
C GLU A 289 8.30 10.67 11.68
N LYS A 290 7.17 10.56 10.98
CA LYS A 290 7.04 11.06 9.61
C LYS A 290 5.75 11.82 9.43
N ARG A 291 5.84 12.89 8.64
CA ARG A 291 4.70 13.68 8.20
C ARG A 291 4.21 13.17 6.84
N ILE A 292 2.92 12.88 6.76
CA ILE A 292 2.28 12.39 5.54
C ILE A 292 1.17 13.36 5.16
N THR A 293 1.29 13.97 3.99
CA THR A 293 0.28 14.89 3.45
C THR A 293 -0.60 14.14 2.46
N THR A 294 -1.90 14.11 2.72
CA THR A 294 -2.90 13.46 1.87
C THR A 294 -3.50 14.46 0.87
N ASN A 295 -4.03 13.95 -0.23
CA ASN A 295 -4.60 14.78 -1.30
C ASN A 295 -5.69 14.10 -2.14
#